data_AF-A0A0C2GQ37-F1
#
_entry.id   AF-A0A0C2GQ37-F1
#
_cell.length_a   1.000
_cell.length_b   1.000
_cell.length_c   1.000
_cell.angle_alpha   90.00
_cell.angle_beta   90.00
_cell.angle_gamma   90.00
#
_symmetry.space_group_name_H-M   'P 1'
#
loop_
_entity.id
_entity.type
_entity.pdbx_description
1 polymer ?
#
loop_
_entity_poly.entity_id
_entity_poly.type
_entity_poly.pdbx_seq_one_letter_code
_entity_poly.pdbx_strand_id
1 'polypeptide(L)'
;MIDNPDLYPNHPREDIAYVFSHYFGTFITATLIFIVYALGRFNQPYAPSELVLPAFIAGSMWAIAQWSFFVANQHLSQAISFPIITSLPASIASMWGIFYFREIKGTRNMVTFGVALVLSVSGAVLVGLSKEVHL
;
A
#
# COMPACT_ATOMS: atom_id res chain seq x y z
N MET A 1 -12.97 12.64 6.83
CA MET A 1 -13.21 12.95 8.26
C MET A 1 -12.56 14.28 8.61
N ILE A 2 -11.23 14.43 8.42
CA ILE A 2 -10.53 15.72 8.58
C ILE A 2 -11.01 16.80 7.60
N ASP A 3 -11.35 16.44 6.35
CA ASP A 3 -11.77 17.43 5.33
C ASP A 3 -13.24 17.88 5.44
N ASN A 4 -14.06 17.22 6.26
CA ASN A 4 -15.48 17.54 6.45
C ASN A 4 -15.89 17.35 7.93
N PRO A 5 -15.40 18.22 8.83
CA PRO A 5 -15.58 18.05 10.28
C PRO A 5 -17.03 18.25 10.75
N ASP A 6 -17.82 18.99 9.98
CA ASP A 6 -19.24 19.30 10.18
C ASP A 6 -20.16 18.09 9.98
N LEU A 7 -19.79 17.15 9.10
CA LEU A 7 -20.53 15.91 8.86
C LEU A 7 -20.21 14.79 9.86
N TYR A 8 -19.07 14.87 10.57
CA TYR A 8 -18.58 13.80 11.46
C TYR A 8 -18.11 14.32 12.83
N PRO A 9 -19.02 14.88 13.66
CA PRO A 9 -18.66 15.57 14.90
C PRO A 9 -18.05 14.67 15.99
N ASN A 10 -18.31 13.37 15.96
CA ASN A 10 -17.84 12.39 16.96
C ASN A 10 -16.73 11.47 16.42
N HIS A 11 -16.05 11.84 15.33
CA HIS A 11 -14.99 10.98 14.84
C HIS A 11 -13.79 10.93 15.82
N PRO A 12 -13.11 9.78 15.98
CA PRO A 12 -11.82 9.73 16.64
C PRO A 12 -10.86 10.71 15.95
N ARG A 13 -10.17 11.58 16.71
CA ARG A 13 -9.23 12.56 16.14
C ARG A 13 -7.97 11.92 15.59
N GLU A 14 -7.72 10.66 15.96
CA GLU A 14 -6.56 9.90 15.55
C GLU A 14 -6.99 8.70 14.68
N ASP A 15 -6.58 8.67 13.41
CA ASP A 15 -6.85 7.54 12.51
C ASP A 15 -6.19 6.24 13.01
N ILE A 16 -5.22 6.35 13.92
CA ILE A 16 -4.58 5.24 14.64
C ILE A 16 -5.62 4.39 15.38
N ALA A 17 -6.74 4.98 15.83
CA ALA A 17 -7.83 4.25 16.46
C ALA A 17 -8.45 3.18 15.52
N TYR A 18 -8.38 3.38 14.20
CA TYR A 18 -8.88 2.42 13.21
C TYR A 18 -7.90 1.30 12.89
N VAL A 19 -6.61 1.47 13.23
CA VAL A 19 -5.55 0.51 12.92
C VAL A 19 -5.84 -0.85 13.57
N PHE A 20 -6.27 -0.85 14.83
CA PHE A 20 -6.65 -2.08 15.54
C PHE A 20 -7.81 -2.81 14.84
N SER A 21 -8.89 -2.08 14.53
CA SER A 21 -10.05 -2.64 13.85
C SER A 21 -9.69 -3.19 12.47
N HIS A 22 -8.81 -2.49 11.73
CA HIS A 22 -8.34 -2.90 10.41
C HIS A 22 -7.54 -4.22 10.46
N TYR A 23 -6.58 -4.34 11.38
CA TYR A 23 -5.81 -5.58 11.53
C TYR A 23 -6.65 -6.73 12.07
N PHE A 24 -7.57 -6.45 12.99
CA PHE A 24 -8.47 -7.47 13.52
C PHE A 24 -9.42 -8.01 12.45
N GLY A 25 -9.97 -7.12 11.61
CA GLY A 25 -10.74 -7.52 10.43
C GLY A 25 -9.93 -8.37 9.46
N THR A 26 -8.70 -7.94 9.15
CA THR A 26 -7.77 -8.69 8.28
C THR A 26 -7.49 -10.09 8.83
N PHE A 27 -7.28 -10.22 10.14
CA PHE A 27 -7.07 -11.50 10.81
C PHE A 27 -8.28 -12.44 10.70
N ILE A 28 -9.49 -11.92 10.95
CA ILE A 28 -10.73 -12.70 10.81
C ILE A 28 -10.90 -13.14 9.36
N THR A 29 -10.76 -12.23 8.40
CA THR A 29 -10.93 -12.55 6.98
C THR A 29 -9.91 -13.59 6.51
N ALA A 30 -8.63 -13.45 6.88
CA ALA A 30 -7.60 -14.43 6.55
C ALA A 30 -7.91 -15.82 7.14
N THR A 31 -8.38 -15.85 8.39
CA THR A 31 -8.78 -17.10 9.06
C THR A 31 -9.97 -17.75 8.36
N LEU A 32 -11.00 -16.99 7.99
CA LEU A 32 -12.16 -17.50 7.27
C LEU A 32 -11.78 -18.06 5.89
N ILE A 33 -10.95 -17.33 5.13
CA ILE A 33 -10.44 -17.80 3.83
C ILE A 33 -9.68 -19.11 4.01
N PHE A 34 -8.84 -19.23 5.03
CA PHE A 34 -8.09 -20.45 5.31
C PHE A 34 -9.01 -21.62 5.69
N ILE A 35 -10.03 -21.39 6.52
CA ILE A 35 -11.02 -22.42 6.88
C ILE A 35 -11.77 -22.90 5.63
N VAL A 36 -12.27 -21.99 4.79
CA VAL A 36 -12.98 -22.34 3.55
C VAL A 36 -12.07 -23.14 2.61
N TYR A 37 -10.81 -22.71 2.47
CA TYR A 37 -9.82 -23.43 1.68
C TYR A 37 -9.55 -24.85 2.22
N ALA A 38 -9.38 -25.00 3.54
CA ALA A 38 -9.14 -26.30 4.17
C ALA A 38 -10.33 -27.25 4.02
N LEU A 39 -11.56 -26.74 4.16
CA LEU A 39 -12.79 -27.50 3.94
C LEU A 39 -12.92 -27.95 2.47
N GLY A 40 -12.68 -27.05 1.51
CA GLY A 40 -12.73 -27.38 0.08
C GLY A 40 -11.64 -28.36 -0.37
N ARG A 41 -10.54 -28.46 0.38
CA ARG A 41 -9.44 -29.40 0.14
C ARG A 41 -9.55 -30.70 0.94
N PHE A 42 -10.70 -30.98 1.56
CA PHE A 42 -10.92 -32.17 2.39
C PHE A 42 -9.80 -32.40 3.42
N ASN A 43 -9.37 -31.33 4.08
CA ASN A 43 -8.31 -31.38 5.09
C ASN A 43 -6.91 -31.77 4.55
N GLN A 44 -6.67 -31.66 3.24
CA GLN A 44 -5.34 -31.68 2.62
C GLN A 44 -4.94 -30.31 2.03
N PRO A 45 -4.85 -29.24 2.85
CA PRO A 45 -4.35 -27.96 2.38
C PRO A 45 -2.87 -28.06 2.04
N TYR A 46 -2.51 -27.67 0.82
CA TYR A 46 -1.10 -27.53 0.44
C TYR A 46 -0.55 -26.24 1.05
N ALA A 47 0.19 -26.37 2.15
CA ALA A 47 0.82 -25.27 2.87
C ALA A 47 2.27 -25.66 3.26
N PRO A 48 3.22 -25.57 2.32
CA PRO A 48 4.62 -25.90 2.61
C PRO A 48 5.18 -24.93 3.67
N SER A 49 5.86 -25.49 4.68
CA SER A 49 6.46 -24.72 5.78
C SER A 49 7.53 -23.73 5.31
N GLU A 50 8.15 -24.00 4.16
CA GLU A 50 9.14 -23.13 3.50
C GLU A 50 8.57 -21.76 3.11
N LEU A 51 7.26 -21.68 2.83
CA LEU A 51 6.60 -20.42 2.47
C LEU A 51 6.17 -19.60 3.68
N VAL A 52 6.14 -20.19 4.88
CA VAL A 52 5.65 -19.51 6.09
C VAL A 52 6.54 -18.33 6.47
N LEU A 53 7.86 -18.53 6.44
CA LEU A 53 8.82 -17.49 6.79
C LEU A 53 8.79 -16.29 5.82
N PRO A 54 8.90 -16.46 4.49
CA PRO A 54 8.79 -15.33 3.56
C PRO A 54 7.41 -14.67 3.59
N ALA A 55 6.33 -15.44 3.77
CA ALA A 55 4.98 -14.87 3.93
C ALA A 55 4.88 -14.00 5.20
N PHE A 56 5.48 -14.42 6.31
CA PHE A 56 5.48 -13.66 7.56
C PHE A 56 6.27 -12.34 7.41
N ILE A 57 7.43 -12.38 6.75
CA ILE A 57 8.24 -11.17 6.48
C ILE A 57 7.45 -10.21 5.59
N ALA A 58 6.87 -10.71 4.49
CA ALA A 58 6.06 -9.90 3.58
C ALA A 58 4.83 -9.28 4.28
N GLY A 59 4.13 -10.06 5.12
CA GLY A 59 3.01 -9.58 5.91
C GLY A 59 3.41 -8.51 6.93
N SER A 60 4.56 -8.68 7.58
CA SER A 60 5.11 -7.68 8.50
C SER A 60 5.48 -6.38 7.79
N MET A 61 6.12 -6.47 6.62
CA MET A 61 6.42 -5.30 5.77
C MET A 61 5.13 -4.58 5.35
N TRP A 62 4.11 -5.32 4.95
CA TRP A 62 2.81 -4.76 4.61
C TRP A 62 2.15 -4.06 5.80
N ALA A 63 2.19 -4.66 7.00
CA ALA A 63 1.64 -4.04 8.20
C ALA A 63 2.36 -2.71 8.55
N ILE A 64 3.69 -2.68 8.47
CA ILE A 64 4.43 -1.43 8.69
C ILE A 64 4.02 -0.37 7.66
N ALA A 65 3.92 -0.74 6.39
CA ALA A 65 3.51 0.18 5.32
C ALA A 65 2.07 0.70 5.51
N GLN A 66 1.13 -0.16 5.89
CA GLN A 66 -0.25 0.24 6.16
C GLN A 66 -0.34 1.18 7.36
N TRP A 67 0.41 0.92 8.44
CA TRP A 67 0.46 1.83 9.57
C TRP A 67 1.02 3.20 9.18
N SER A 68 2.10 3.25 8.41
CA SER A 68 2.64 4.50 7.86
C SER A 68 1.62 5.22 6.97
N PHE A 69 0.80 4.48 6.21
CA PHE A 69 -0.27 5.06 5.40
C PHE A 69 -1.37 5.69 6.25
N PHE A 70 -1.80 5.06 7.35
CA PHE A 70 -2.76 5.67 8.28
C PHE A 70 -2.22 7.00 8.83
N VAL A 71 -0.95 7.03 9.26
CA VAL A 71 -0.30 8.27 9.73
C VAL A 71 -0.25 9.32 8.61
N ALA A 72 0.12 8.92 7.39
CA ALA A 72 0.15 9.84 6.25
C ALA A 72 -1.24 10.41 5.92
N ASN A 73 -2.30 9.61 6.00
CA ASN A 73 -3.68 10.09 5.78
C ASN A 73 -4.10 11.14 6.81
N GLN A 74 -3.73 10.96 8.08
CA GLN A 74 -3.99 11.97 9.12
C GLN A 74 -3.36 13.32 8.79
N HIS A 75 -2.13 13.31 8.28
CA HIS A 75 -1.39 14.54 8.03
C HIS A 75 -1.64 15.14 6.65
N LEU A 76 -1.85 14.33 5.62
CA LEU A 76 -1.95 14.79 4.22
C LEU A 76 -3.37 14.81 3.67
N SER A 77 -4.37 14.28 4.38
CA SER A 77 -5.71 13.97 3.83
C SER A 77 -5.65 12.86 2.78
N GLN A 78 -6.76 12.12 2.71
CA GLN A 78 -6.95 11.02 1.79
C GLN A 78 -6.76 11.44 0.32
N ALA A 79 -7.19 12.66 -0.06
CA ALA A 79 -7.13 13.14 -1.44
C ALA A 79 -5.68 13.26 -1.97
N ILE A 80 -4.72 13.47 -1.07
CA ILE A 80 -3.31 13.70 -1.40
C ILE A 80 -2.48 12.44 -1.17
N SER A 81 -2.76 11.70 -0.11
CA SER A 81 -2.07 10.45 0.21
C SER A 81 -2.33 9.34 -0.81
N PHE A 82 -3.53 9.28 -1.42
CA PHE A 82 -3.88 8.22 -2.38
C PHE A 82 -3.06 8.25 -3.68
N PRO A 83 -2.91 9.40 -4.38
CA PRO A 83 -2.03 9.47 -5.54
C PRO A 83 -0.57 9.14 -5.22
N ILE A 84 -0.09 9.52 -4.03
CA ILE A 84 1.27 9.26 -3.56
C ILE A 84 1.49 7.75 -3.34
N ILE A 85 0.63 7.08 -2.56
CA ILE A 85 0.78 5.65 -2.27
C ILE A 85 0.56 4.75 -3.49
N THR A 86 -0.16 5.22 -4.51
CA THR A 86 -0.35 4.44 -5.75
C THR A 86 0.82 4.64 -6.73
N SER A 87 1.39 5.83 -6.81
CA SER A 87 2.42 6.17 -7.81
C SER A 87 3.84 5.77 -7.37
N LEU A 88 4.19 6.00 -6.10
CA LEU A 88 5.56 5.77 -5.59
C LEU A 88 5.93 4.28 -5.52
N PRO A 89 5.16 3.41 -4.85
CA PRO A 89 5.45 1.97 -4.81
C PRO A 89 5.45 1.34 -6.20
N ALA A 90 4.55 1.76 -7.10
CA ALA A 90 4.52 1.29 -8.48
C ALA A 90 5.82 1.63 -9.23
N SER A 91 6.35 2.85 -9.02
CA SER A 91 7.63 3.28 -9.60
C SER A 91 8.80 2.45 -9.06
N ILE A 92 8.84 2.20 -7.75
CA ILE A 92 9.88 1.39 -7.09
C ILE A 92 9.82 -0.07 -7.55
N ALA A 93 8.62 -0.66 -7.62
CA ALA A 93 8.41 -2.02 -8.10
C ALA A 93 8.86 -2.18 -9.56
N SER A 94 8.52 -1.21 -10.42
CA SER A 94 8.96 -1.21 -11.81
C SER A 94 10.49 -1.07 -11.93
N MET A 95 11.10 -0.25 -11.08
CA MET A 95 12.55 -0.09 -11.01
C MET A 95 13.23 -1.40 -10.60
N TRP A 96 12.68 -2.11 -9.61
CA TRP A 96 13.15 -3.44 -9.21
C TRP A 96 13.04 -4.45 -10.36
N GLY A 97 11.92 -4.48 -11.09
CA GLY A 97 11.72 -5.31 -12.29
C GLY A 97 12.81 -5.11 -13.35
N ILE A 98 13.19 -3.86 -13.60
CA ILE A 98 14.19 -3.54 -14.63
C ILE A 98 15.61 -3.86 -14.15
N PHE A 99 16.00 -3.50 -12.93
CA PHE A 99 17.37 -3.70 -12.46
C PHE A 99 17.66 -5.14 -12.04
N TYR A 100 16.74 -5.79 -11.33
CA TYR A 100 16.94 -7.14 -10.81
C TYR A 100 16.58 -8.21 -11.85
N PHE A 101 15.39 -8.13 -12.43
CA PHE A 101 14.92 -9.14 -13.40
C PHE A 101 15.36 -8.86 -14.84
N ARG A 102 15.91 -7.66 -15.12
CA ARG A 102 16.37 -7.25 -16.46
C ARG A 102 15.31 -7.48 -17.55
N GLU A 103 14.04 -7.28 -17.19
CA GLU A 103 12.90 -7.57 -18.07
C GLU A 103 12.88 -6.68 -19.31
N ILE A 104 13.38 -5.45 -19.20
CA ILE A 104 13.45 -4.49 -20.29
C ILE A 104 14.89 -4.38 -20.80
N LYS A 105 15.14 -4.95 -21.99
CA LYS A 105 16.40 -4.80 -22.72
C LYS A 105 16.17 -3.93 -23.95
N GLY A 106 16.70 -2.70 -23.94
CA GLY A 106 16.64 -1.77 -25.08
C GLY A 106 16.68 -0.31 -24.64
N THR A 107 17.59 0.47 -25.25
CA THR A 107 17.80 1.89 -24.94
C THR A 107 16.54 2.73 -25.08
N ARG A 108 15.69 2.46 -26.09
CA ARG A 108 14.42 3.18 -26.28
C ARG A 108 13.42 2.92 -25.16
N ASN A 109 13.25 1.67 -24.71
CA ASN A 109 12.34 1.35 -23.60
C ASN A 109 12.88 1.86 -22.27
N MET A 110 14.20 1.85 -22.07
CA MET A 110 14.82 2.47 -20.88
C MET A 110 14.57 3.99 -20.82
N VAL A 111 14.65 4.68 -21.96
CA VAL A 111 14.33 6.12 -22.03
C VAL A 111 12.85 6.36 -21.74
N THR A 112 11.92 5.60 -22.36
CA THR A 112 10.48 5.73 -22.07
C THR A 112 10.17 5.47 -20.60
N PHE A 113 10.80 4.46 -19.99
CA PHE A 113 10.67 4.18 -18.57
C PHE A 113 11.21 5.32 -17.70
N GLY A 114 12.39 5.85 -18.04
CA GLY A 114 12.98 6.99 -17.34
C GLY A 114 12.07 8.22 -17.37
N VAL A 115 11.50 8.54 -18.53
CA VAL A 115 10.53 9.64 -18.67
C VAL A 115 9.27 9.38 -17.83
N ALA A 116 8.71 8.17 -17.89
CA ALA A 116 7.55 7.81 -17.09
C ALA A 116 7.83 7.88 -15.58
N LEU A 117 9.02 7.47 -15.15
CA LEU A 117 9.43 7.54 -13.75
C LEU A 117 9.60 8.99 -13.28
N VAL A 118 10.24 9.84 -14.08
CA VAL A 118 10.36 11.27 -13.78
C VAL A 118 8.98 11.92 -13.69
N LEU A 119 8.08 11.64 -14.64
CA LEU A 119 6.70 12.15 -14.60
C LEU A 119 5.93 11.68 -13.36
N SER A 120 6.05 10.41 -12.98
CA SER A 120 5.40 9.86 -11.79
C SER A 120 5.94 10.49 -10.50
N VAL A 121 7.25 10.68 -10.39
CA VAL A 121 7.88 11.32 -9.23
C VAL A 121 7.50 12.80 -9.17
N SER A 122 7.57 13.53 -10.30
CA SER A 122 7.14 14.93 -10.37
C SER A 122 5.66 15.08 -10.04
N GLY A 123 4.80 14.17 -10.50
CA GLY A 123 3.38 14.14 -10.15
C GLY A 123 3.16 13.94 -8.65
N ALA A 124 3.86 12.98 -8.02
CA ALA A 124 3.78 12.77 -6.58
C ALA A 124 4.26 13.99 -5.77
N VAL A 125 5.34 14.64 -6.22
CA VAL A 125 5.85 15.88 -5.60
C VAL A 125 4.86 17.02 -5.75
N LEU A 126 4.28 17.22 -6.94
CA LEU A 126 3.26 18.23 -7.18
C LEU A 126 2.00 18.01 -6.33
N VAL A 127 1.57 16.75 -6.18
CA VAL A 127 0.45 16.40 -5.29
C VAL A 127 0.79 16.73 -3.84
N GLY A 128 1.99 16.40 -3.37
CA GLY A 128 2.44 16.77 -2.02
C GLY A 128 2.48 18.29 -1.81
N LEU A 129 3.06 19.03 -2.77
CA LEU A 129 3.15 20.49 -2.73
C LEU A 129 1.79 21.18 -2.84
N SER A 130 0.81 20.57 -3.51
CA SER A 130 -0.56 21.09 -3.57
C SER A 130 -1.15 21.30 -2.18
N LYS A 131 -0.70 20.54 -1.17
CA LYS A 131 -1.14 20.74 0.20
C LYS A 131 -0.59 22.01 0.84
N GLU A 132 0.70 22.28 0.62
CA GLU A 132 1.37 23.45 1.20
C GLU A 132 1.00 24.76 0.50
N VAL A 133 0.61 24.68 -0.78
CA VAL A 133 0.24 25.84 -1.60
C VAL A 133 -1.24 26.24 -1.41
N HIS A 134 -1.99 25.58 -0.52
CA HIS A 134 -3.29 26.07 -0.08
C HIS A 134 -3.15 27.37 0.74
N LEU A 135 -3.08 28.49 -0.01
CA LEU A 135 -3.78 29.75 0.29
C LEU A 135 -5.27 29.47 0.57
#